data_AF-A0A934HH41-F1
#
_entry.id   AF-A0A934HH41-F1
#
_cell.length_a   1.000
_cell.length_b   1.000
_cell.length_c   1.000
_cell.angle_alpha   90.00
_cell.angle_beta   90.00
_cell.angle_gamma   90.00
#
_symmetry.space_group_name_H-M   'P 1'
#
loop_
_entity.id
_entity.type
_entity.pdbx_description
1 polymer ?
#
loop_
_entity_poly.entity_id
_entity_poly.type
_entity_poly.pdbx_seq_one_letter_code
_entity_poly.pdbx_strand_id
1 'polypeptide(L)'
;DKPNNPHYFAWALKLAHRGSLIIVDNVVRDGGVLDTSGADPSVEGVRRLNDLIAADPRVSATAIQTVGSKGYDGFALVVVTGEPTP
;
A
#
# COMPACT_ATOMS: atom_id res chain seq x y z
N ASP A 1 6.10 10.96 5.19
CA ASP A 1 6.21 9.50 4.99
C ASP A 1 5.36 9.03 3.83
N LYS A 2 4.02 8.99 3.94
CA LYS A 2 3.11 8.43 2.93
C LYS A 2 3.31 8.83 1.46
N PRO A 3 3.68 10.10 1.12
CA PRO A 3 4.03 10.43 -0.27
C PRO A 3 5.12 9.53 -0.86
N ASN A 4 6.01 8.97 -0.02
CA ASN A 4 7.08 8.06 -0.41
C ASN A 4 6.69 6.58 -0.37
N ASN A 5 5.48 6.20 0.07
CA ASN A 5 5.03 4.80 0.08
C ASN A 5 5.25 4.08 -1.25
N PRO A 6 4.98 4.68 -2.43
CA PRO A 6 5.30 4.09 -3.72
C PRO A 6 6.77 3.67 -3.86
N HIS A 7 7.69 4.51 -3.38
CA HIS A 7 9.13 4.24 -3.43
C HIS A 7 9.53 3.17 -2.42
N TYR A 8 8.95 3.19 -1.22
CA TYR A 8 9.20 2.14 -0.23
C TYR A 8 8.70 0.78 -0.69
N PHE A 9 7.52 0.71 -1.33
CA PHE A 9 7.01 -0.53 -1.90
C PHE A 9 7.93 -1.06 -3.01
N ALA A 10 8.41 -0.20 -3.91
CA ALA A 10 9.36 -0.61 -4.95
C ALA A 10 10.65 -1.20 -4.36
N TRP A 11 11.21 -0.57 -3.32
CA TRP A 11 12.39 -1.10 -2.63
C TRP A 11 12.10 -2.39 -1.84
N ALA A 12 10.97 -2.46 -1.15
CA ALA A 12 10.54 -3.65 -0.43
C ALA A 12 10.40 -4.84 -1.37
N LEU A 13 9.79 -4.63 -2.56
CA LEU A 13 9.65 -5.67 -3.57
C LEU A 13 10.99 -6.09 -4.18
N LYS A 14 11.92 -5.14 -4.39
CA LYS A 14 13.29 -5.44 -4.85
C LYS A 14 14.08 -6.30 -3.86
N LEU A 15 13.85 -6.10 -2.57
CA LEU A 15 14.56 -6.81 -1.50
C LEU A 15 13.85 -8.09 -1.04
N ALA A 16 12.59 -8.27 -1.43
CA ALA A 16 11.78 -9.43 -1.11
C ALA A 16 12.19 -10.65 -1.94
N HIS A 17 11.69 -11.80 -1.52
CA HIS A 17 11.65 -13.04 -2.31
C HIS A 17 10.23 -13.58 -2.35
N ARG A 18 9.94 -14.53 -3.25
CA ARG A 18 8.65 -15.22 -3.29
C ARG A 18 8.28 -15.75 -1.90
N GLY A 19 7.06 -15.46 -1.44
CA GLY A 19 6.55 -15.75 -0.10
C GLY A 19 6.75 -14.63 0.94
N SER A 20 7.47 -13.56 0.62
CA SER A 20 7.60 -12.41 1.52
C SER A 20 6.26 -11.72 1.74
N LEU A 21 6.06 -11.21 2.95
CA LEU A 21 4.89 -10.42 3.35
C LEU A 21 5.29 -8.97 3.55
N ILE A 22 4.69 -8.07 2.76
CA ILE A 22 4.86 -6.62 2.88
C ILE A 22 3.58 -6.06 3.49
N ILE A 23 3.71 -5.30 4.59
CA ILE A 23 2.60 -4.66 5.28
C ILE A 23 2.79 -3.14 5.18
N VAL A 24 1.75 -2.44 4.76
CA VAL A 24 1.73 -0.96 4.73
C VAL A 24 0.59 -0.45 5.58
N ASP A 25 0.91 0.31 6.63
CA ASP A 25 -0.09 0.88 7.55
C ASP A 25 -0.62 2.24 7.07
N ASN A 26 -1.81 2.59 7.54
CA ASN A 26 -2.57 3.81 7.29
C ASN A 26 -2.93 4.05 5.81
N VAL A 27 -3.52 3.06 5.16
CA VAL A 27 -3.89 3.11 3.72
C VAL A 27 -5.35 3.51 3.48
N VAL A 28 -6.14 3.73 4.53
CA VAL A 28 -7.57 4.08 4.40
C VAL A 28 -7.81 5.55 4.67
N ARG A 29 -7.07 6.14 5.62
CA ARG A 29 -6.99 7.60 5.84
C ARG A 29 -8.36 8.23 6.09
N ASP A 30 -9.11 7.68 7.05
CA ASP A 30 -10.48 8.11 7.38
C ASP A 30 -11.42 8.12 6.15
N GLY A 31 -11.15 7.25 5.16
CA GLY A 31 -11.88 7.20 3.90
C GLY A 31 -11.43 8.24 2.86
N GLY A 32 -10.51 9.15 3.21
CA GLY A 32 -10.00 10.19 2.32
C GLY A 32 -9.36 9.66 1.03
N VAL A 33 -8.95 8.38 0.99
CA VAL A 33 -8.50 7.69 -0.23
C VAL A 33 -9.54 7.68 -1.36
N LEU A 34 -10.82 7.94 -1.07
CA LEU A 34 -11.88 8.08 -2.07
C LEU A 34 -12.13 9.53 -2.54
N ASP A 35 -11.61 10.54 -1.84
CA ASP A 35 -11.83 11.95 -2.17
C ASP A 35 -10.96 12.45 -3.34
N THR A 36 -11.53 12.54 -4.53
CA THR A 36 -10.85 13.01 -5.74
C THR A 36 -10.69 14.54 -5.83
N SER A 37 -11.26 15.29 -4.89
CA SER A 37 -11.24 16.77 -4.89
C SER A 37 -10.11 17.37 -4.04
N GLY A 38 -9.54 16.58 -3.13
CA GLY A 38 -8.48 16.99 -2.22
C GLY A 38 -7.07 16.89 -2.81
N ALA A 39 -6.15 17.70 -2.27
CA ALA A 39 -4.73 17.73 -2.63
C ALA A 39 -3.81 17.26 -1.49
N ASP A 40 -4.28 16.40 -0.57
CA ASP A 40 -3.44 15.84 0.50
C ASP A 40 -2.37 14.92 -0.11
N PRO A 41 -1.06 15.29 -0.05
CA PRO A 41 0.01 14.47 -0.62
C PRO A 41 0.08 13.06 -0.01
N SER A 42 -0.40 12.90 1.22
CA SER A 42 -0.44 11.60 1.87
C SER A 42 -1.50 10.68 1.27
N VAL A 43 -2.66 11.22 0.95
CA VAL A 43 -3.75 10.49 0.26
C VAL A 43 -3.31 10.12 -1.14
N GLU A 44 -2.68 11.06 -1.86
CA GLU A 44 -2.14 10.82 -3.20
C GLU A 44 -1.06 9.72 -3.18
N GLY A 45 -0.15 9.76 -2.21
CA GLY A 45 0.86 8.71 -2.03
C GLY A 45 0.26 7.33 -1.79
N VAL A 46 -0.86 7.24 -1.06
CA VAL A 46 -1.59 5.99 -0.82
C VAL A 46 -2.33 5.52 -2.08
N ARG A 47 -2.94 6.41 -2.86
CA ARG A 47 -3.56 6.05 -4.15
C ARG A 47 -2.54 5.49 -5.11
N ARG A 48 -1.42 6.19 -5.28
CA ARG A 48 -0.32 5.73 -6.13
C ARG A 48 0.26 4.40 -5.67
N LEU A 49 0.35 4.18 -4.35
CA LEU A 49 0.73 2.87 -3.81
C LEU A 49 -0.27 1.78 -4.24
N ASN A 50 -1.57 2.03 -4.10
CA ASN A 50 -2.62 1.08 -4.48
C ASN A 50 -2.57 0.76 -5.98
N ASP A 51 -2.36 1.77 -6.83
CA ASP A 51 -2.21 1.60 -8.27
C ASP A 51 -0.99 0.72 -8.62
N LEU A 52 0.14 0.94 -7.95
CA LEU A 52 1.35 0.12 -8.15
C LEU A 52 1.12 -1.33 -7.72
N ILE A 53 0.48 -1.56 -6.57
CA ILE A 53 0.16 -2.91 -6.08
C ILE A 53 -0.78 -3.61 -7.07
N ALA A 54 -1.81 -2.92 -7.53
CA ALA A 54 -2.81 -3.48 -8.46
C ALA A 54 -2.21 -3.81 -9.83
N ALA A 55 -1.22 -3.04 -10.29
CA ALA A 55 -0.57 -3.23 -11.58
C ALA A 55 0.56 -4.27 -11.57
N ASP A 56 1.08 -4.68 -10.40
CA ASP A 56 2.24 -5.57 -10.32
C ASP A 56 1.83 -7.06 -10.27
N PRO A 57 2.10 -7.86 -11.32
CA PRO A 57 1.69 -9.26 -11.37
C PRO A 57 2.50 -10.17 -10.44
N ARG A 58 3.56 -9.66 -9.81
CA ARG A 58 4.42 -10.42 -8.88
C ARG A 58 3.86 -10.43 -7.46
N VAL A 59 2.74 -9.77 -7.20
CA VAL A 59 2.12 -9.72 -5.87
C VAL A 59 0.64 -10.10 -5.90
N SER A 60 0.17 -10.61 -4.77
CA SER A 60 -1.25 -10.72 -4.45
C SER A 60 -1.51 -9.92 -3.19
N ALA A 61 -2.56 -9.09 -3.20
CA ALA A 61 -2.77 -8.10 -2.15
C ALA A 61 -4.23 -8.01 -1.71
N THR A 62 -4.41 -7.56 -0.48
CA THR A 62 -5.69 -7.11 0.06
C THR A 62 -5.46 -5.91 0.99
N ALA A 63 -6.53 -5.20 1.33
CA ALA A 63 -6.51 -4.16 2.34
C ALA A 63 -7.61 -4.43 3.36
N ILE A 64 -7.27 -4.29 4.64
CA ILE A 64 -8.19 -4.52 5.75
C ILE A 64 -8.42 -3.19 6.45
N GLN A 65 -9.69 -2.74 6.42
CA GLN A 65 -10.13 -1.60 7.21
C GLN A 65 -10.25 -2.01 8.68
N THR A 66 -9.86 -1.12 9.57
CA THR A 66 -9.87 -1.33 11.01
C THR A 66 -10.46 -0.11 11.72
N VAL A 67 -11.14 -0.37 12.84
CA VAL A 67 -11.62 0.65 13.77
C VAL A 67 -11.16 0.29 15.17
N GLY A 68 -10.99 1.30 16.04
CA GLY A 68 -10.64 1.08 17.44
C GLY A 68 -10.22 2.35 18.13
N SER A 69 -9.38 2.23 19.17
CA SER A 69 -8.88 3.38 19.94
C SER A 69 -8.00 4.35 19.14
N LYS A 70 -7.66 4.00 17.89
CA LYS A 70 -6.89 4.83 16.95
C LYS A 70 -7.76 5.51 15.88
N GLY A 71 -9.09 5.35 15.93
CA GLY A 71 -10.01 5.85 14.91
C GLY A 71 -10.23 4.87 13.77
N TYR A 72 -10.67 5.38 12.62
CA TYR A 72 -10.92 4.62 11.40
C TYR A 72 -9.73 4.71 10.44
N ASP A 73 -9.14 3.56 10.12
CA ASP A 73 -8.05 3.46 9.15
C ASP A 73 -7.98 2.03 8.58
N GLY A 74 -6.80 1.60 8.13
CA GLY A 74 -6.53 0.22 7.73
C GLY A 74 -5.11 0.03 7.21
N PHE A 75 -4.77 -1.23 6.92
CA PHE A 75 -3.47 -1.61 6.38
C PHE A 75 -3.61 -2.45 5.11
N ALA A 76 -2.62 -2.35 4.23
CA ALA A 76 -2.47 -3.24 3.08
C ALA A 76 -1.60 -4.45 3.47
N LEU A 77 -1.99 -5.62 2.99
CA LEU A 77 -1.29 -6.88 3.14
C LEU A 77 -0.95 -7.39 1.73
N VAL A 78 0.34 -7.49 1.43
CA VAL A 78 0.84 -7.83 0.10
C VAL A 78 1.78 -9.03 0.20
N VAL A 79 1.39 -10.14 -0.44
CA VAL A 79 2.21 -11.36 -0.55
C VAL A 79 2.93 -11.35 -1.89
N VAL A 80 4.24 -11.52 -1.88
CA VAL A 80 5.03 -11.68 -3.11
C VAL A 80 4.83 -13.08 -3.65
N THR A 81 4.19 -13.19 -4.81
CA THR A 81 3.83 -14.44 -5.48
C THR A 81 4.71 -14.72 -6.70
N GLY A 82 5.32 -13.72 -7.32
CA GLY A 82 6.27 -13.88 -8.43
C GLY A 82 7.72 -13.92 -7.96
N GLU A 83 8.63 -14.29 -8.87
CA GLU A 83 10.06 -14.04 -8.65
C GLU A 83 10.32 -12.52 -8.72
N PRO A 84 11.04 -11.94 -7.74
CA PRO A 84 11.53 -10.57 -7.86
C PRO A 84 12.41 -10.46 -9.10
N THR A 85 12.23 -9.40 -9.87
CA THR A 85 13.11 -9.15 -11.01
C THR A 85 14.52 -8.86 -10.47
N PRO A 86 15.59 -9.45 -11.03
CA PRO A 86 16.97 -9.21 -10.59
C PRO A 86 17.36 -7.72 -10.53
#